data_AF-A0A1Y3AYC0-F1
#
_entry.id   AF-A0A1Y3AYC0-F1
#
_cell.length_a   1.000
_cell.length_b   1.000
_cell.length_c   1.000
_cell.angle_alpha   90.00
_cell.angle_beta   90.00
_cell.angle_gamma   90.00
#
_symmetry.space_group_name_H-M   'P 1'
#
loop_
_entity.id
_entity.type
_entity.pdbx_description
1 polymer ?
#
loop_
_entity_poly.entity_id
_entity_poly.type
_entity_poly.pdbx_seq_one_letter_code
_entity_poly.pdbx_strand_id
1 'polypeptide(L)' 'MNDIAIIPARVIHNWDFQPQPVARVSLQIISYLRNKSFHYDRAVLINLVEINPMLYGLVDELIQIKVSNQILS' A
#
# COMPACT_ATOMS: atom_id res chain seq x y z
N MET A 1 18.59 -15.92 9.95
CA MET A 1 18.47 -14.79 9.01
C MET A 1 16.98 -14.45 8.94
N ASN A 2 16.58 -13.22 9.26
CA ASN A 2 15.18 -12.83 9.19
C ASN A 2 14.86 -12.40 7.76
N ASP A 3 13.66 -12.76 7.29
CA ASP A 3 13.14 -12.25 6.03
C ASP A 3 12.88 -10.74 6.15
N ILE A 4 12.91 -10.02 5.03
CA ILE A 4 12.66 -8.57 4.99
C ILE A 4 11.49 -8.24 4.07
N ALA A 5 10.67 -7.28 4.46
CA ALA A 5 9.55 -6.80 3.65
C ALA A 5 9.24 -5.32 3.92
N ILE A 6 8.60 -4.67 2.94
CA ILE A 6 7.91 -3.39 3.16
C ILE A 6 6.58 -3.71 3.84
N ILE A 7 6.29 -3.02 4.96
CA ILE A 7 5.11 -3.28 5.78
C ILE A 7 4.00 -2.31 5.35
N PRO A 8 2.83 -2.80 4.87
CA PRO A 8 1.77 -1.94 4.34
C PRO A 8 1.31 -0.83 5.29
N ALA A 9 1.16 -1.14 6.59
CA ALA A 9 0.76 -0.15 7.58
C ALA A 9 1.76 1.02 7.69
N ARG A 10 3.06 0.77 7.56
CA ARG A 10 4.10 1.82 7.61
C ARG A 10 4.05 2.72 6.37
N VAL A 11 3.74 2.15 5.22
CA VAL A 11 3.52 2.91 3.99
C VAL A 11 2.32 3.84 4.16
N ILE A 12 1.19 3.30 4.65
CA ILE A 12 -0.06 4.07 4.78
C ILE A 12 0.05 5.17 5.84
N HIS A 13 0.67 4.89 6.99
CA HIS A 13 0.71 5.85 8.09
C HIS A 13 1.86 6.85 7.98
N ASN A 14 3.02 6.42 7.45
CA ASN A 14 4.26 7.19 7.55
C ASN A 14 4.94 7.44 6.19
N TRP A 15 4.33 7.01 5.08
CA TRP A 15 4.97 7.02 3.76
C TRP A 15 6.33 6.32 3.74
N ASP A 16 6.48 5.28 4.57
CA ASP A 16 7.76 4.63 4.82
C ASP A 16 7.87 3.30 4.08
N PHE A 17 8.77 3.28 3.09
CA PHE A 17 9.06 2.14 2.22
C PHE A 17 10.32 1.38 2.63
N GLN A 18 10.93 1.68 3.78
CA GLN A 18 12.14 0.99 4.22
C GLN A 18 11.83 -0.47 4.60
N PRO A 19 12.51 -1.47 4.02
CA PRO A 19 12.32 -2.87 4.38
C PRO A 19 12.63 -3.11 5.86
N GLN A 20 11.85 -3.96 6.51
CA GLN A 20 12.07 -4.36 7.90
C GLN A 20 12.09 -5.87 8.05
N PRO A 21 12.80 -6.39 9.06
CA PRO A 21 12.71 -7.79 9.44
C PRO A 21 11.26 -8.18 9.75
N VAL A 22 10.79 -9.29 9.17
CA VAL A 22 9.47 -9.85 9.38
C VAL A 22 9.54 -11.36 9.57
N ALA A 23 8.51 -11.93 10.20
CA ALA A 23 8.36 -13.38 10.23
C ALA A 23 8.10 -13.92 8.80
N ARG A 24 8.58 -15.14 8.52
CA ARG A 24 8.35 -15.84 7.24
C ARG A 24 6.86 -15.87 6.84
N VAL A 25 5.97 -16.12 7.81
CA VAL A 25 4.51 -16.14 7.59
C VAL A 25 3.99 -14.76 7.16
N SER A 26 4.47 -13.69 7.81
CA SER A 26 4.10 -12.32 7.44
C SER A 26 4.57 -11.99 6.03
N LEU A 27 5.79 -12.39 5.64
CA LEU A 27 6.28 -12.21 4.27
C LEU A 27 5.39 -12.92 3.25
N GLN A 28 4.95 -14.16 3.54
CA GLN A 28 4.06 -14.91 2.66
C GLN A 28 2.71 -14.21 2.46
N ILE A 29 2.12 -13.69 3.54
CA ILE A 29 0.86 -12.93 3.48
C ILE A 29 1.05 -11.65 2.67
N ILE A 30 2.10 -10.87 2.97
CA ILE A 30 2.40 -9.62 2.25
C ILE A 30 2.60 -9.90 0.75
N SER A 31 3.35 -10.95 0.41
CA SER A 31 3.61 -11.35 -0.98
C SER A 31 2.33 -11.80 -1.69
N TYR A 32 1.48 -12.56 -1.00
CA TYR A 32 0.18 -12.99 -1.53
C TYR A 32 -0.74 -11.79 -1.80
N LEU A 33 -0.86 -10.87 -0.85
CA LEU A 33 -1.67 -9.65 -1.00
C LEU A 33 -1.14 -8.75 -2.12
N ARG A 34 0.18 -8.58 -2.20
CA ARG A 34 0.84 -7.85 -3.29
C ARG A 34 0.50 -8.47 -4.64
N ASN A 35 0.67 -9.78 -4.80
CA ASN A 35 0.41 -10.47 -6.06
C ASN A 35 -1.08 -10.40 -6.45
N LYS A 36 -2.00 -10.53 -5.49
CA LYS A 36 -3.43 -10.33 -5.76
C LYS A 36 -3.77 -8.89 -6.17
N SER A 37 -3.10 -7.90 -5.60
CA SER A 37 -3.30 -6.49 -5.97
C SER A 37 -2.93 -6.18 -7.43
N PHE A 38 -2.10 -7.01 -8.08
CA PHE A 38 -1.76 -6.87 -9.50
C PHE A 38 -2.78 -7.52 -10.45
N HIS A 39 -3.71 -8.32 -9.94
CA HIS A 39 -4.84 -8.86 -10.69
C HIS A 39 -5.99 -7.85 -10.63
N TYR A 40 -6.29 -7.17 -11.74
CA TYR A 40 -7.36 -6.15 -11.80
C TYR A 40 -8.74 -6.68 -11.36
N ASP A 41 -9.00 -7.99 -11.51
CA ASP A 41 -10.21 -8.68 -11.07
C ASP A 41 -10.24 -8.99 -9.55
N ARG A 42 -9.10 -8.87 -8.86
CA ARG A 42 -8.95 -9.20 -7.42
C ARG A 42 -8.10 -8.19 -6.66
N ALA A 43 -8.12 -6.94 -7.10
CA ALA A 43 -7.39 -5.86 -6.45
C ALA A 43 -7.81 -5.73 -4.98
N VAL A 44 -6.84 -5.72 -4.08
CA VAL A 44 -7.08 -5.39 -2.67
C VAL A 44 -7.24 -3.88 -2.61
N LEU A 45 -8.49 -3.42 -2.54
CA LEU A 45 -8.78 -1.99 -2.40
C LEU A 45 -8.46 -1.55 -0.98
N ILE A 46 -7.43 -0.70 -0.85
CA ILE A 46 -7.10 -0.01 0.39
C ILE A 46 -7.67 1.40 0.27
N ASN A 47 -8.70 1.70 1.06
CA ASN A 47 -9.28 3.03 1.11
C ASN A 47 -8.37 3.99 1.89
N LEU A 48 -7.37 4.56 1.22
CA LEU A 48 -6.42 5.49 1.84
C LEU A 48 -7.10 6.75 2.40
N VAL A 49 -8.23 7.18 1.83
CA VAL A 49 -8.99 8.34 2.35
C VAL A 49 -9.60 8.05 3.71
N GLU A 50 -10.08 6.82 3.90
CA GLU A 50 -10.64 6.38 5.18
C GLU A 50 -9.55 6.10 6.23
N ILE A 51 -8.42 5.51 5.81
CA ILE A 51 -7.38 5.09 6.74
C ILE A 51 -6.42 6.25 7.09
N ASN A 52 -6.03 7.07 6.13
CA ASN A 52 -5.14 8.21 6.35
C ASN A 52 -5.35 9.33 5.31
N PRO A 53 -6.37 10.20 5.48
CA PRO A 53 -6.65 11.28 4.54
C PRO A 53 -5.52 12.32 4.45
N MET A 54 -4.72 12.49 5.52
CA MET A 54 -3.57 13.40 5.56
C MET A 54 -2.50 13.05 4.53
N LEU A 55 -2.37 11.77 4.17
CA LEU A 55 -1.33 11.29 3.26
C LEU A 55 -1.44 11.95 1.87
N TYR A 56 -2.67 12.24 1.40
CA TYR A 56 -2.90 12.97 0.15
C TYR A 56 -2.44 14.42 0.20
N GLY A 57 -2.39 15.05 1.38
CA GLY A 57 -1.89 16.42 1.51
C GLY A 57 -0.37 16.51 1.68
N LEU A 58 0.29 15.38 1.96
CA LEU A 58 1.73 15.30 2.23
C LEU A 58 2.53 14.74 1.06
N VAL A 59 1.87 14.02 0.14
CA VAL A 59 2.51 13.34 -0.98
C VAL A 59 1.87 13.81 -2.28
N ASP A 60 2.58 14.67 -3.00
CA ASP A 60 2.09 15.31 -4.23
C ASP A 60 1.73 14.27 -5.32
N GLU A 61 2.47 13.16 -5.39
CA GLU A 61 2.21 12.10 -6.37
C GLU A 61 0.89 11.36 -6.12
N LEU A 62 0.43 11.28 -4.87
CA LEU A 62 -0.86 10.64 -4.53
C LEU A 62 -2.05 11.49 -4.98
N ILE A 63 -1.90 12.81 -5.04
CA ILE A 63 -2.92 13.73 -5.55
C ILE A 63 -3.19 13.43 -7.02
N GLN A 64 -2.13 13.24 -7.82
CA GLN A 64 -2.26 12.99 -9.26
C GLN A 64 -3.02 11.69 -9.56
N ILE A 65 -2.77 10.63 -8.78
CA ILE A 65 -3.44 9.33 -8.95
C ILE A 65 -4.92 9.41 -8.53
N LYS A 66 -5.27 10.16 -7.48
CA LYS A 66 -6.66 10.34 -7.04
C LYS A 66 -7.51 11.00 -8.13
N VAL A 67 -6.95 12.01 -8.81
CA VAL A 67 -7.64 12.75 -9.88
C VAL A 67 -7.91 11.84 -11.07
N SER A 68 -6.96 11.00 -11.48
CA SER A 68 -7.18 10.03 -12.58
C SER A 68 -8.32 9.04 -12.31
N ASN A 69 -8.49 8.59 -11.06
CA ASN A 69 -9.56 7.64 -10.72
C ASN A 69 -10.95 8.29 -10.59
N GLN A 70 -11.05 9.56 -10.20
CA GLN A 70 -12.32 10.29 -10.14
C GLN A 70 -12.83 10.71 -11.52
N ILE A 71 -11.94 10.93 -12.49
CA ILE A 71 -12.33 11.31 -13.87
C ILE A 71 -12.83 10.11 -14.67
N LEU A 72 -12.48 8.88 -14.25
CA LEU A 72 -12.85 7.63 -14.92
C LEU A 72 -14.09 6.93 -14.30
N SER A 73 -14.73 7.53 -13.29
CA SER A 73 -15.96 7.07 -12.65
C SER A 73 -17.14 7.98 -12.97
#